data_AF-A0A3C0N9G2-F1
#
_entry.id   AF-A0A3C0N9G2-F1
#
_cell.length_a   1.000
_cell.length_b   1.000
_cell.length_c   1.000
_cell.angle_alpha   90.00
_cell.angle_beta   90.00
_cell.angle_gamma   90.00
#
_symmetry.space_group_name_H-M   'P 1'
#
loop_
_entity.id
_entity.type
_entity.pdbx_description
1 polymer ?
#
loop_
_entity_poly.entity_id
_entity_poly.type
_entity_poly.pdbx_seq_one_letter_code
_entity_poly.pdbx_strand_id
1 'polypeptide(L)'
;MATTTRDRKSTKTIEAINTEALVEYSTDNYHEKLYGTVYYTIRELQGLSAKRSLGESFSWDELKVRFELVFGKVEERRFSLEQLLEYALRKFGKSLEQLLEINDKSWERRREWKAKAAHQSLSDIADDTEF
;
A
#
# COMPACT_ATOMS: atom_id res chain seq x y z
N MET A 1 -31.51 68.05 10.84
CA MET A 1 -30.26 67.32 11.16
C MET A 1 -30.64 65.91 11.58
N ALA A 2 -30.19 64.88 10.87
CA ALA A 2 -30.46 63.48 11.21
C ALA A 2 -29.12 62.72 11.23
N THR A 3 -28.70 62.28 12.41
CA THR A 3 -27.47 61.51 12.60
C THR A 3 -27.74 60.02 12.43
N THR A 4 -27.13 59.41 11.42
CA THR A 4 -27.10 57.96 11.20
C THR A 4 -26.14 57.29 12.18
N THR A 5 -26.63 56.39 13.01
CA THR A 5 -25.79 55.48 13.81
C THR A 5 -25.42 54.27 12.95
N ARG A 6 -24.13 54.09 12.66
CA ARG A 6 -23.58 52.90 11.99
C ARG A 6 -23.29 51.83 13.04
N ASP A 7 -24.04 50.74 13.03
CA ASP A 7 -23.70 49.55 13.82
C ASP A 7 -22.44 48.87 13.25
N ARG A 8 -21.40 48.74 14.10
CA ARG A 8 -20.21 47.93 13.81
C ARG A 8 -20.58 46.45 13.95
N LYS A 9 -20.61 45.73 12.82
CA LYS A 9 -20.65 44.26 12.81
C LYS A 9 -19.39 43.72 13.50
N SER A 10 -19.57 43.08 14.63
CA SER A 10 -18.53 42.31 15.34
C SER A 10 -18.20 41.05 14.53
N THR A 11 -17.03 41.01 13.92
CA THR A 11 -16.46 39.78 13.33
C THR A 11 -16.02 38.88 14.48
N LYS A 12 -16.68 37.73 14.64
CA LYS A 12 -16.25 36.67 15.55
C LYS A 12 -14.82 36.26 15.17
N THR A 13 -13.86 36.49 16.06
CA THR A 13 -12.52 35.92 15.95
C THR A 13 -12.65 34.39 15.95
N ILE A 14 -12.30 33.78 14.83
CA ILE A 14 -12.21 32.32 14.73
C ILE A 14 -10.99 31.91 15.55
N GLU A 15 -11.20 31.23 16.67
CA GLU A 15 -10.11 30.68 17.47
C GLU A 15 -9.37 29.62 16.65
N ALA A 16 -8.04 29.71 16.65
CA ALA A 16 -7.19 28.76 15.95
C ALA A 16 -7.33 27.37 16.60
N ILE A 17 -7.64 26.36 15.80
CA ILE A 17 -7.72 24.96 16.26
C ILE A 17 -6.34 24.56 16.78
N ASN A 18 -6.28 24.09 18.04
CA ASN A 18 -5.05 23.52 18.58
C ASN A 18 -4.76 22.18 17.89
N THR A 19 -3.81 22.18 16.96
CA THR A 19 -3.41 21.02 16.17
C THR A 19 -2.65 19.96 16.97
N GLU A 20 -2.16 20.27 18.18
CA GLU A 20 -1.48 19.30 19.05
C GLU A 20 -2.44 18.20 19.55
N ALA A 21 -3.71 18.55 19.79
CA ALA A 21 -4.76 17.58 20.15
C ALA A 21 -5.13 16.65 18.98
N LEU A 22 -4.81 17.02 17.74
CA LEU A 22 -5.05 16.20 16.56
C LEU A 22 -3.96 15.15 16.32
N VAL A 23 -2.80 15.28 17.00
CA VAL A 23 -1.69 14.32 16.90
C VAL A 23 -2.07 12.95 17.49
N GLU A 24 -2.99 12.88 18.45
CA GLU A 24 -3.53 11.61 18.97
C GLU A 24 -4.35 10.84 17.93
N TYR A 25 -4.90 11.55 16.94
CA TYR A 25 -5.54 10.96 15.76
C TYR A 25 -4.56 10.77 14.60
N SER A 26 -3.25 10.94 14.82
CA SER A 26 -2.26 10.84 13.75
C SER A 26 -2.28 9.45 13.13
N THR A 27 -2.60 9.42 11.84
CA THR A 27 -2.69 8.22 11.01
C THR A 27 -1.33 7.80 10.46
N ASP A 28 -0.21 8.28 11.01
CA ASP A 28 1.14 8.02 10.46
C ASP A 28 1.35 6.54 10.19
N ASN A 29 1.09 5.68 11.19
CA ASN A 29 1.19 4.21 11.06
C ASN A 29 0.23 3.62 10.00
N TYR A 30 -0.94 4.23 9.81
CA TYR A 30 -1.87 3.86 8.74
C TYR A 30 -1.31 4.25 7.37
N HIS A 31 -0.74 5.44 7.21
CA HIS A 31 -0.10 5.88 5.97
C HIS A 31 1.15 5.06 5.63
N GLU A 32 1.94 4.64 6.63
CA GLU A 32 3.10 3.77 6.40
C GLU A 32 2.68 2.40 5.87
N LYS A 33 1.67 1.79 6.51
CA LYS A 33 1.11 0.50 6.07
C LYS A 33 0.49 0.62 4.69
N LEU A 34 -0.23 1.71 4.43
CA LEU A 34 -0.86 1.98 3.15
C LEU A 34 0.18 2.14 2.04
N TYR A 35 1.26 2.88 2.32
CA TYR A 35 2.39 3.05 1.40
C TYR A 35 3.02 1.71 1.04
N GLY A 36 3.39 0.90 2.05
CA GLY A 36 3.97 -0.41 1.81
C GLY A 36 3.03 -1.32 0.99
N THR A 37 1.74 -1.28 1.30
CA THR A 37 0.73 -2.05 0.57
C THR A 37 0.68 -1.65 -0.91
N VAL A 38 0.54 -0.36 -1.21
CA VAL A 38 0.50 0.15 -2.59
C VAL A 38 1.81 -0.18 -3.32
N TYR A 39 2.95 0.06 -2.68
CA TYR A 39 4.27 -0.22 -3.24
C TYR A 39 4.41 -1.69 -3.66
N TYR A 40 4.09 -2.63 -2.77
CA TYR A 40 4.23 -4.06 -3.06
C TYR A 40 3.19 -4.58 -4.05
N THR A 41 1.97 -4.05 -4.03
CA THR A 41 0.96 -4.39 -5.04
C THR A 41 1.38 -3.94 -6.44
N ILE A 42 1.97 -2.74 -6.57
CA ILE A 42 2.49 -2.26 -7.87
C ILE A 42 3.59 -3.20 -8.39
N ARG A 43 4.52 -3.62 -7.52
CA ARG A 43 5.57 -4.58 -7.90
C ARG A 43 4.98 -5.91 -8.37
N GLU A 44 3.97 -6.43 -7.66
CA GLU A 44 3.27 -7.65 -8.04
C GLU A 44 2.57 -7.50 -9.40
N LEU A 45 1.86 -6.39 -9.63
CA LEU A 45 1.20 -6.11 -10.92
C LEU A 45 2.19 -6.06 -12.09
N GLN A 46 3.34 -5.40 -11.90
CA GLN A 46 4.41 -5.41 -12.91
C GLN A 46 4.92 -6.82 -13.16
N GLY A 47 5.16 -7.60 -12.11
CA GLY A 47 5.61 -8.97 -12.23
C GLY A 47 4.62 -9.88 -12.95
N LEU A 48 3.33 -9.77 -12.64
CA LEU A 48 2.28 -10.52 -13.32
C LEU A 48 2.15 -10.12 -14.80
N SER A 49 2.38 -8.85 -15.12
CA SER A 49 2.42 -8.39 -16.52
C SER A 49 3.64 -8.95 -17.25
N ALA A 50 4.83 -8.85 -16.65
CA ALA A 50 6.08 -9.34 -17.24
C ALA A 50 6.07 -10.87 -17.41
N LYS A 51 5.56 -11.61 -16.41
CA LYS A 51 5.41 -13.07 -16.47
C LYS A 51 4.52 -13.50 -17.63
N ARG A 52 3.42 -12.79 -17.89
CA ARG A 52 2.54 -13.06 -19.03
C ARG A 52 3.26 -12.87 -20.37
N SER A 53 4.18 -11.92 -20.46
CA SER A 53 4.94 -11.66 -21.69
C SER A 53 6.15 -12.58 -21.87
N LEU A 54 6.85 -12.93 -20.80
CA LEU A 54 8.13 -13.67 -20.84
C LEU A 54 7.99 -15.17 -20.60
N GLY A 55 6.84 -15.63 -20.08
CA GLY A 55 6.59 -17.05 -19.83
C GLY A 55 7.61 -17.67 -18.87
N GLU A 56 8.26 -18.75 -19.30
CA GLU A 56 9.24 -19.52 -18.51
C GLU A 56 10.54 -18.76 -18.25
N SER A 57 10.88 -17.77 -19.08
CA SER A 57 12.08 -16.94 -18.89
C SER A 57 11.92 -15.87 -17.81
N PHE A 58 10.74 -15.76 -17.19
CA PHE A 58 10.47 -14.77 -16.17
C PHE A 58 11.12 -15.13 -14.82
N SER A 59 11.83 -14.17 -14.23
CA SER A 59 12.39 -14.27 -12.87
C SER A 59 11.84 -13.18 -11.95
N TRP A 60 11.30 -13.58 -10.80
CA TRP A 60 10.85 -12.65 -9.76
C TRP A 60 12.01 -11.87 -9.13
N ASP A 61 13.20 -12.48 -9.04
CA ASP A 61 14.38 -11.84 -8.47
C ASP A 61 14.92 -10.74 -9.38
N GLU A 62 14.99 -11.01 -10.69
CA GLU A 62 15.39 -9.99 -11.66
C GLU A 62 14.38 -8.83 -11.72
N LEU A 63 13.07 -9.14 -11.68
CA LEU A 63 12.04 -8.12 -11.59
C LEU A 63 12.24 -7.27 -10.33
N LYS A 64 12.48 -7.88 -9.17
CA LYS A 64 12.69 -7.16 -7.92
C LYS A 64 13.87 -6.19 -8.04
N VAL A 65 15.00 -6.64 -8.57
CA VAL A 65 16.18 -5.78 -8.78
C VAL A 65 15.84 -4.60 -9.70
N ARG A 66 15.21 -4.86 -10.85
CA ARG A 66 14.82 -3.80 -11.79
C ARG A 66 13.79 -2.84 -11.19
N PHE A 67 12.87 -3.36 -10.39
CA PHE A 67 11.86 -2.55 -9.70
C PHE A 67 12.53 -1.59 -8.71
N GLU A 68 13.43 -2.11 -7.86
CA GLU A 68 14.13 -1.33 -6.84
C GLU A 68 15.12 -0.32 -7.46
N LEU A 69 15.67 -0.59 -8.65
CA LEU A 69 16.46 0.40 -9.38
C LEU A 69 15.65 1.67 -9.71
N VAL A 70 14.37 1.51 -10.07
CA VAL A 70 13.49 2.63 -10.42
C VAL A 70 12.83 3.23 -9.17
N PHE A 71 12.16 2.40 -8.39
CA PHE A 71 11.32 2.82 -7.26
C PHE A 71 12.07 2.99 -5.94
N GLY A 72 13.35 2.60 -5.88
CA GLY A 72 14.10 2.52 -4.62
C GLY A 72 13.61 1.36 -3.77
N LYS A 73 14.07 1.28 -2.52
CA LYS A 73 13.46 0.40 -1.52
C LYS A 73 12.23 1.05 -0.91
N VAL A 74 11.35 0.25 -0.28
CA VAL A 74 10.10 0.77 0.31
C VAL A 74 10.37 1.80 1.42
N GLU A 75 11.45 1.61 2.18
CA GLU A 75 11.86 2.48 3.27
C GLU A 75 12.42 3.82 2.77
N GLU A 76 12.97 3.85 1.55
CA GLU A 76 13.56 5.06 0.95
C GLU A 76 12.50 6.05 0.50
N ARG A 77 11.24 5.60 0.32
CA ARG A 77 10.09 6.42 -0.10
C ARG A 77 10.42 7.39 -1.24
N ARG A 78 11.09 6.88 -2.29
CA ARG A 78 11.54 7.69 -3.44
C ARG A 78 10.39 8.43 -4.14
N PHE A 79 9.18 7.89 -4.03
CA PHE A 79 7.95 8.50 -4.51
C PHE A 79 6.96 8.64 -3.35
N SER A 80 6.10 9.65 -3.40
CA SER A 80 5.00 9.80 -2.44
C SER A 80 3.90 8.75 -2.69
N LEU A 81 3.01 8.54 -1.70
CA LEU A 81 1.87 7.65 -1.86
C LEU A 81 0.98 8.07 -3.04
N GLU A 82 0.73 9.37 -3.20
CA GLU A 82 -0.09 9.94 -4.27
C GLU A 82 0.54 9.67 -5.64
N GLN A 83 1.88 9.79 -5.75
CA GLN A 83 2.60 9.49 -6.97
C GLN A 83 2.52 8.00 -7.34
N LEU A 84 2.58 7.10 -6.35
CA LEU A 84 2.40 5.67 -6.57
C LEU A 84 0.96 5.33 -7.00
N LEU A 85 -0.03 5.98 -6.37
CA LEU A 85 -1.45 5.82 -6.74
C LEU A 85 -1.73 6.33 -8.15
N GLU A 86 -1.20 7.50 -8.50
CA GLU A 86 -1.31 8.06 -9.86
C GLU A 86 -0.64 7.14 -10.89
N TYR A 87 0.54 6.60 -10.56
CA TYR A 87 1.22 5.62 -11.40
C TYR A 87 0.37 4.35 -11.59
N ALA A 88 -0.18 3.80 -10.51
CA ALA A 88 -1.00 2.60 -10.57
C ALA A 88 -2.28 2.81 -11.39
N LEU A 89 -2.91 3.97 -11.24
CA LEU A 89 -4.09 4.36 -12.02
C LEU A 89 -3.76 4.46 -13.50
N ARG A 90 -2.71 5.20 -13.87
CA ARG A 90 -2.33 5.39 -15.28
C ARG A 90 -1.84 4.11 -15.94
N LYS A 91 -1.04 3.30 -15.24
CA LYS A 91 -0.39 2.12 -15.82
C LYS A 91 -1.29 0.90 -15.85
N PHE A 92 -2.13 0.72 -14.82
CA PHE A 92 -2.92 -0.50 -14.62
C PHE A 92 -4.42 -0.26 -14.56
N GLY A 93 -4.88 1.01 -14.56
CA GLY A 93 -6.29 1.33 -14.35
C GLY A 93 -6.78 0.82 -13.00
N LYS A 94 -6.00 1.02 -11.93
CA LYS A 94 -6.30 0.52 -10.59
C LYS A 94 -6.43 1.65 -9.58
N SER A 95 -7.56 1.70 -8.88
CA SER A 95 -7.79 2.60 -7.75
C SER A 95 -7.13 2.06 -6.47
N LEU A 96 -7.05 2.91 -5.43
CA LEU A 96 -6.52 2.47 -4.13
C LEU A 96 -7.27 1.24 -3.59
N GLU A 97 -8.60 1.27 -3.59
CA GLU A 97 -9.43 0.16 -3.10
C GLU A 97 -9.11 -1.16 -3.81
N GLN A 98 -8.95 -1.11 -5.13
CA GLN A 98 -8.59 -2.29 -5.91
C GLN A 98 -7.17 -2.79 -5.59
N LEU A 99 -6.24 -1.89 -5.28
CA LEU A 99 -4.88 -2.27 -4.88
C LEU A 99 -4.87 -2.96 -3.51
N LEU A 100 -5.74 -2.53 -2.58
CA LEU A 100 -5.92 -3.17 -1.28
C LEU A 100 -6.50 -4.57 -1.45
N GLU A 101 -7.56 -4.72 -2.25
CA GLU A 101 -8.18 -6.02 -2.51
C GLU A 101 -7.18 -7.02 -3.14
N ILE A 102 -6.34 -6.55 -4.07
CA ILE A 102 -5.28 -7.38 -4.67
C ILE A 102 -4.26 -7.81 -3.62
N ASN A 103 -3.85 -6.91 -2.73
CA ASN A 103 -2.92 -7.25 -1.66
C ASN A 103 -3.50 -8.33 -0.75
N ASP A 104 -4.76 -8.18 -0.34
CA ASP A 104 -5.43 -9.12 0.58
C ASP A 104 -5.52 -10.53 -0.03
N LYS A 105 -5.95 -10.63 -1.28
CA LYS A 105 -5.97 -11.90 -2.03
C LYS A 105 -4.57 -12.51 -2.15
N SER A 106 -3.54 -11.68 -2.26
CA SER A 106 -2.16 -12.15 -2.38
C SER A 106 -1.63 -12.68 -1.04
N TRP A 107 -2.04 -12.08 0.08
CA TRP A 107 -1.77 -12.62 1.41
C TRP A 107 -2.56 -13.89 1.71
N GLU A 108 -3.80 -14.02 1.23
CA GLU A 108 -4.57 -15.27 1.29
C GLU A 108 -3.82 -16.41 0.60
N ARG A 109 -3.40 -16.22 -0.67
CA ARG A 109 -2.62 -17.24 -1.39
C ARG A 109 -1.33 -17.63 -0.67
N ARG A 110 -0.60 -16.66 -0.10
CA ARG A 110 0.62 -16.92 0.68
C ARG A 110 0.32 -17.72 1.96
N ARG A 111 -0.80 -17.45 2.63
CA ARG A 111 -1.24 -18.20 3.82
C ARG A 111 -1.61 -19.64 3.45
N GLU A 112 -2.36 -19.83 2.37
CA GLU A 112 -2.73 -21.15 1.85
C GLU A 112 -1.50 -21.98 1.49
N TRP A 113 -0.51 -21.39 0.82
CA TRP A 113 0.74 -22.08 0.48
C TRP A 113 1.53 -22.48 1.73
N LYS A 114 1.62 -21.60 2.73
CA LYS A 114 2.26 -21.93 4.01
C LYS A 114 1.53 -23.06 4.73
N ALA A 115 0.20 -23.04 4.75
CA ALA A 115 -0.60 -24.10 5.35
C ALA A 115 -0.40 -25.44 4.63
N LYS A 116 -0.37 -25.45 3.29
CA LYS A 116 -0.10 -26.65 2.50
C LYS A 116 1.31 -27.20 2.70
N ALA A 117 2.32 -26.33 2.70
CA ALA A 117 3.70 -26.73 2.97
C ALA A 117 3.88 -27.30 4.39
N ALA A 118 3.21 -26.72 5.39
CA ALA A 118 3.21 -27.25 6.76
C ALA A 118 2.53 -28.62 6.84
N HIS A 119 1.39 -28.79 6.16
CA HIS A 119 0.70 -30.08 6.10
C HIS A 119 1.54 -31.14 5.38
N GLN A 120 2.26 -30.77 4.32
CA GLN A 120 3.16 -31.68 3.60
C GLN A 120 4.36 -32.07 4.47
N SER A 121 4.96 -31.12 5.19
CA SER A 121 6.04 -31.44 6.14
C SER A 121 5.59 -32.36 7.29
N LEU A 122 4.32 -32.28 7.71
CA LEU A 122 3.76 -33.17 8.73
C LEU A 122 3.44 -34.56 8.17
N SER A 123 3.00 -34.68 6.91
CA SER A 123 2.81 -35.98 6.27
C SER A 123 4.14 -36.69 6.01
N ASP A 124 5.18 -35.95 5.60
CA ASP A 124 6.50 -36.53 5.34
C ASP A 124 7.15 -37.07 6.64
N ILE A 125 6.90 -36.42 7.79
CA ILE A 125 7.35 -36.92 9.11
C ILE A 125 6.54 -38.14 9.56
N ALA A 126 5.25 -38.21 9.25
CA ALA A 126 4.40 -39.34 9.63
C ALA A 126 4.79 -40.62 8.88
N ASP A 127 5.08 -40.51 7.58
CA ASP A 127 5.54 -41.64 6.75
C ASP A 127 6.94 -42.15 7.16
N ASP A 128 7.81 -41.29 7.71
CA ASP A 128 9.14 -41.67 8.22
C ASP A 128 9.11 -42.35 9.61
N THR A 129 7.95 -42.38 10.28
CA THR A 129 7.80 -42.99 11.62
C THR A 129 7.15 -44.38 11.62
N GLU A 130 6.75 -44.90 10.45
CA GLU A 130 6.26 -46.27 10.29
C GLU A 130 7.37 -47.22 9.78
N PHE A 131 8.40 -47.47 10.60
CA PHE A 131 9.33 -48.60 10.45
C PHE A 131 9.73 -49.21 11.79
#